data_AF-A0A8H9BZR9-F1
#
_entry.id   AF-A0A8H9BZR9-F1
#
_cell.length_a   1.000
_cell.length_b   1.000
_cell.length_c   1.000
_cell.angle_alpha   90.00
_cell.angle_beta   90.00
_cell.angle_gamma   90.00
#
_symmetry.space_group_name_H-M   'P 1'
#
loop_
_entity.id
_entity.type
_entity.pdbx_description
1 polymer ?
#
loop_
_entity_poly.entity_id
_entity_poly.type
_entity_poly.pdbx_seq_one_letter_code
_entity_poly.pdbx_strand_id
1 'polypeptide(L)' 'MRNIGIKYYKMGLYTEKQFALFVKRGFVTEDEFKELTGQNYQEVINE' A
#
# COMPACT_ATOMS: atom_id res chain seq x y z
N MET A 1 -1.31 9.75 -9.52
CA MET A 1 -0.83 9.49 -8.15
C MET A 1 -0.33 8.06 -7.92
N ARG A 2 -0.92 7.03 -8.54
CA ARG A 2 -0.49 5.60 -8.44
C ARG A 2 1.02 5.38 -8.45
N ASN A 3 1.70 5.78 -9.52
CA ASN A 3 3.14 5.51 -9.71
C ASN A 3 4.02 6.19 -8.65
N ILE A 4 3.60 7.35 -8.13
CA ILE A 4 4.35 8.10 -7.12
C ILE A 4 4.24 7.40 -5.77
N GLY A 5 3.05 6.94 -5.38
CA GLY A 5 2.84 6.21 -4.12
C GLY A 5 3.65 4.92 -4.05
N ILE A 6 3.62 4.11 -5.12
CA ILE A 6 4.41 2.87 -5.22
C ILE A 6 5.91 3.17 -5.19
N LYS A 7 6.36 4.21 -5.92
CA LYS A 7 7.77 4.60 -5.93
C LYS A 7 8.27 4.94 -4.53
N TYR A 8 7.52 5.77 -3.79
CA TYR A 8 7.91 6.17 -2.44
C TYR A 8 7.83 5.03 -1.43
N TYR A 9 6.88 4.11 -1.56
CA TYR A 9 6.88 2.88 -0.76
C TYR A 9 8.15 2.06 -0.99
N LYS A 10 8.53 1.81 -2.25
CA LYS A 10 9.78 1.10 -2.59
C LYS A 10 11.05 1.82 -2.13
N MET A 11 10.98 3.13 -1.91
CA MET A 11 12.08 3.91 -1.31
C MET A 11 12.12 3.82 0.23
N GLY A 12 11.20 3.08 0.85
CA GLY A 12 11.10 2.94 2.31
C GLY A 12 10.52 4.17 3.01
N LEU A 13 9.84 5.06 2.28
CA LEU A 13 9.28 6.29 2.84
C LEU A 13 7.90 6.09 3.50
N TYR A 14 7.31 4.92 3.34
CA TYR A 14 6.02 4.57 3.91
C TYR A 14 6.08 3.19 4.57
N THR A 15 5.46 3.07 5.75
CA THR A 15 5.12 1.77 6.32
C THR A 15 3.95 1.13 5.57
N GLU A 16 3.69 -0.15 5.80
CA GLU A 16 2.55 -0.89 5.23
C GLU A 16 1.22 -0.20 5.56
N LYS A 17 1.05 0.26 6.82
CA LYS A 17 -0.15 1.01 7.25
C LYS A 17 -0.30 2.34 6.50
N GLN A 18 0.80 3.05 6.25
CA GLN A 18 0.76 4.30 5.47
C GLN A 18 0.51 4.02 3.98
N PHE A 19 1.08 2.94 3.46
CA PHE A 19 0.86 2.51 2.08
C PHE A 19 -0.58 2.04 1.84
N ALA A 20 -1.23 1.45 2.84
CA ALA A 20 -2.65 1.06 2.81
C ALA A 20 -3.58 2.26 2.52
N LEU A 21 -3.20 3.49 2.88
CA LEU A 21 -3.96 4.69 2.55
C LEU A 21 -4.06 4.93 1.04
N PHE A 22 -3.08 4.49 0.26
CA PHE A 22 -3.11 4.59 -1.20
C PHE A 22 -4.13 3.60 -1.79
N VAL A 23 -4.34 2.46 -1.14
CA VAL A 23 -5.39 1.51 -1.50
C VAL A 23 -6.77 2.10 -1.21
N LYS A 24 -6.96 2.63 0.00
CA LYS A 24 -8.21 3.31 0.40
C LYS A 24 -8.61 4.46 -0.53
N ARG A 25 -7.62 5.14 -1.13
CA ARG A 25 -7.83 6.24 -2.09
C ARG A 25 -7.96 5.79 -3.54
N GLY A 26 -7.90 4.48 -3.81
CA GLY A 26 -8.03 3.89 -5.15
C GLY A 26 -6.79 4.09 -6.04
N PHE A 27 -5.65 4.48 -5.45
CA PHE A 27 -4.41 4.65 -6.22
C PHE A 27 -3.69 3.32 -6.44
N VAL A 28 -3.85 2.36 -5.54
CA VAL A 28 -3.27 1.01 -5.57
C VAL A 28 -4.39 0.01 -5.32
N THR A 29 -4.39 -1.16 -5.95
CA THR A 29 -5.38 -2.20 -5.65
C THR A 29 -4.97 -3.04 -4.44
N GLU A 30 -5.90 -3.79 -3.84
CA GLU A 30 -5.57 -4.72 -2.75
C GLU A 30 -4.57 -5.80 -3.19
N ASP A 31 -4.69 -6.30 -4.42
CA ASP A 31 -3.77 -7.28 -4.99
C ASP A 31 -2.36 -6.72 -5.13
N GLU A 32 -2.22 -5.51 -5.68
CA GLU A 32 -0.92 -4.85 -5.79
C GLU A 32 -0.29 -4.55 -4.43
N PHE A 33 -1.12 -4.19 -3.44
CA PHE A 33 -0.66 -4.02 -2.07
C PHE A 33 -0.08 -5.32 -1.53
N LYS A 34 -0.76 -6.44 -1.73
CA LYS A 34 -0.29 -7.77 -1.32
C LYS A 34 0.98 -8.19 -2.04
N GLU A 35 1.09 -7.94 -3.34
CA GLU A 35 2.30 -8.22 -4.11
C GLU A 35 3.51 -7.39 -3.63
N LEU A 36 3.29 -6.13 -3.26
CA LEU A 36 4.36 -5.22 -2.85
C LEU A 36 4.80 -5.39 -1.40
N THR A 37 3.86 -5.68 -0.50
CA THR A 37 4.10 -5.70 0.96
C THR A 37 4.18 -7.12 1.52
N GLY A 38 3.64 -8.12 0.80
CA GLY A 38 3.42 -9.47 1.30
C GLY A 38 2.26 -9.63 2.28
N GLN A 39 1.53 -8.56 2.61
CA GLN A 39 0.44 -8.56 3.60
C GLN A 39 -0.93 -8.42 2.94
N ASN A 40 -1.97 -9.02 3.54
CA ASN A 40 -3.33 -8.79 3.07
C ASN A 40 -3.81 -7.41 3.57
N TYR A 41 -4.30 -6.57 2.65
CA TYR A 41 -4.78 -5.22 2.99
C TYR A 41 -5.81 -5.21 4.14
N GLN A 42 -6.74 -6.16 4.13
CA GLN A 42 -7.77 -6.29 5.17
C GLN A 42 -7.19 -6.57 6.57
N GLU A 43 -6.06 -7.27 6.68
CA GLU A 43 -5.41 -7.52 7.98
C GLU A 43 -4.77 -6.24 8.51
N VAL A 44 -4.12 -5.47 7.64
CA VAL A 44 -3.39 -4.25 7.99
C VAL A 44 -4.31 -3.12 8.48
N ILE A 45 -5.53 -3.02 7.95
CA ILE A 45 -6.47 -1.95 8.34
C ILE A 45 -7.32 -2.28 9.57
N ASN A 46 -7.44 -3.56 9.94
CA ASN A 46 -8.23 -4.03 11.08
C ASN A 46 -7.40 -4.16 12.37
N GLU A 47 -6.09 -3.88 12.29
CA GLU A 47 -5.14 -3.86 13.41
C GLU A 47 -4.82 -2.43 13.88
#